data_AF-A0A9D4DME6-F1
#
_entry.id   AF-A0A9D4DME6-F1
#
_cell.length_a   1.000
_cell.length_b   1.000
_cell.length_c   1.000
_cell.angle_alpha   90.00
_cell.angle_beta   90.00
_cell.angle_gamma   90.00
#
_symmetry.space_group_name_H-M   'P 1'
#
loop_
_entity.id
_entity.type
_entity.pdbx_description
1 polymer ?
#
loop_
_entity_poly.entity_id
_entity_poly.type
_entity_poly.pdbx_seq_one_letter_code
_entity_poly.pdbx_strand_id
1 'polypeptide(L)'
;MDNTSTNTNNNTTSFGRNEALAKVEITVLAAILFMAVFGNLMIIVIHVYRERKLNRMQLFIVHLAAADIFVGLFQVLPQLINDITDRFDGNNFLCKLVSYIEVGTMYNSTYVLIMTALDRYLSICHPLMSQTWTSKRVHAMVVIAWLLAAIFASPQLLIFSYKRRESDGVYICGDNFNSSNMWQMQTYITWIFLSVYAVPFIILTVCYSKICTVVWISVNAKETHTSKCKRKHLLQNGAGSQSSRTKAVLHLRAHSNKLTQSKIKTVKLTLAVVICFIVCWAPFFITQMWAAYDINSPYDTS
;
A
#
# COMPACT_ATOMS: atom_id res chain seq x y z
N MET A 1 -1.72 -4.88 -70.74
CA MET A 1 -0.37 -5.44 -70.87
C MET A 1 0.66 -4.36 -70.56
N ASP A 2 1.07 -4.11 -69.33
CA ASP A 2 0.54 -4.36 -67.98
C ASP A 2 1.40 -3.48 -67.05
N ASN A 3 0.75 -2.87 -66.05
CA ASN A 3 1.16 -2.74 -64.65
C ASN A 3 2.66 -2.66 -64.32
N THR A 4 3.16 -1.79 -63.46
CA THR A 4 2.58 -1.40 -62.17
C THR A 4 3.42 -0.28 -61.56
N SER A 5 2.77 0.78 -61.10
CA SER A 5 3.31 1.72 -60.14
C SER A 5 3.61 0.99 -58.83
N THR A 6 4.88 0.80 -58.48
CA THR A 6 5.27 0.36 -57.14
C THR A 6 5.14 1.54 -56.19
N ASN A 7 3.93 1.71 -55.65
CA ASN A 7 3.69 2.43 -54.40
C ASN A 7 4.48 1.71 -53.30
N THR A 8 5.65 2.25 -52.96
CA THR A 8 6.26 2.01 -51.65
C THR A 8 5.36 2.64 -50.60
N ASN A 9 4.46 1.83 -50.06
CA ASN A 9 3.73 2.13 -48.83
C ASN A 9 4.78 2.32 -47.72
N ASN A 10 5.13 3.58 -47.48
CA ASN A 10 5.85 4.01 -46.29
C ASN A 10 4.92 3.80 -45.09
N ASN A 11 4.78 2.55 -44.64
CA ASN A 11 4.31 2.23 -43.31
C ASN A 11 5.41 2.67 -42.33
N THR A 12 5.49 3.98 -42.13
CA THR A 12 6.11 4.57 -40.95
C THR A 12 5.24 4.14 -39.77
N THR A 13 5.58 2.99 -39.20
CA THR A 13 5.10 2.59 -37.88
C THR A 13 5.70 3.56 -36.88
N SER A 14 5.08 4.74 -36.77
CA SER A 14 5.21 5.59 -35.61
C SER A 14 4.71 4.76 -34.44
N PHE A 15 5.63 4.15 -33.69
CA PHE A 15 5.38 3.53 -32.39
C PHE A 15 5.03 4.64 -31.39
N GLY A 16 3.90 5.32 -31.63
CA GLY A 16 3.30 6.24 -30.69
C GLY A 16 2.65 5.42 -29.59
N ARG A 17 2.84 5.84 -28.33
CA ARG A 17 2.15 5.35 -27.13
C ARG A 17 0.76 4.80 -27.48
N ASN A 18 0.49 3.52 -27.20
CA ASN A 18 -0.78 2.87 -27.50
C ASN A 18 -1.96 3.72 -27.01
N GLU A 19 -2.64 4.40 -27.94
CA GLU A 19 -3.63 5.43 -27.60
C GLU A 19 -4.81 4.86 -26.79
N ALA A 20 -5.17 3.60 -27.05
CA ALA A 20 -6.18 2.89 -26.28
C ALA A 20 -5.74 2.67 -24.82
N LEU A 21 -4.47 2.32 -24.58
CA LEU A 21 -3.93 2.12 -23.23
C LEU A 21 -3.90 3.44 -22.46
N ALA A 22 -3.41 4.50 -23.11
CA ALA A 22 -3.40 5.85 -22.56
C ALA A 22 -4.81 6.34 -22.18
N LYS A 23 -5.81 6.12 -23.05
CA LYS A 23 -7.20 6.47 -22.76
C LYS A 23 -7.75 5.72 -21.56
N VAL A 24 -7.45 4.42 -21.43
CA VAL A 24 -7.87 3.62 -20.28
C VAL A 24 -7.22 4.13 -19.00
N GLU A 25 -5.91 4.36 -19.00
CA GLU A 25 -5.16 4.89 -17.85
C GLU A 25 -5.72 6.23 -17.38
N ILE A 26 -5.85 7.20 -18.29
CA ILE A 26 -6.41 8.53 -18.00
C ILE A 26 -7.83 8.42 -17.44
N THR A 27 -8.68 7.58 -18.03
CA THR A 27 -10.07 7.40 -17.58
C THR A 27 -10.12 6.82 -16.16
N VAL A 28 -9.28 5.82 -15.88
CA VAL A 28 -9.19 5.18 -14.56
C VAL A 28 -8.65 6.17 -13.52
N LEU A 29 -7.56 6.88 -13.82
CA LEU A 29 -6.98 7.89 -12.93
C LEU A 29 -7.96 9.04 -12.65
N ALA A 30 -8.68 9.52 -13.66
CA ALA A 30 -9.71 10.55 -13.49
C ALA A 30 -10.86 10.05 -12.60
N ALA A 31 -11.31 8.81 -12.78
CA ALA A 31 -12.34 8.22 -11.92
C ALA A 31 -11.85 8.06 -10.47
N ILE A 32 -10.62 7.61 -10.26
CA ILE A 32 -9.99 7.49 -8.93
C ILE A 32 -9.91 8.88 -8.28
N LEU A 33 -9.42 9.88 -9.00
CA LEU A 33 -9.33 11.25 -8.50
C LEU A 33 -10.71 11.80 -8.10
N PHE A 34 -11.72 11.60 -8.95
CA PHE A 34 -13.08 12.05 -8.66
C PHE A 34 -13.61 11.40 -7.38
N MET A 35 -13.48 10.07 -7.24
CA MET A 35 -13.92 9.36 -6.04
C MET A 35 -13.12 9.80 -4.79
N ALA A 36 -11.80 9.94 -4.91
CA ALA A 36 -10.91 10.31 -3.82
C ALA A 36 -11.18 11.73 -3.31
N VAL A 37 -11.48 12.68 -4.19
CA VAL A 37 -11.75 14.07 -3.79
C VAL A 37 -13.22 14.25 -3.41
N PHE A 38 -14.15 13.94 -4.32
CA PHE A 38 -15.58 14.23 -4.12
C PHE A 38 -16.20 13.34 -3.04
N GLY A 39 -15.91 12.04 -3.07
CA GLY A 39 -16.45 11.08 -2.11
C GLY A 39 -15.98 11.38 -0.68
N ASN A 40 -14.68 11.64 -0.50
CA ASN A 40 -14.15 11.97 0.82
C ASN A 40 -14.50 13.38 1.30
N LEU A 41 -14.64 14.36 0.39
CA LEU A 41 -15.12 15.69 0.76
C LEU A 41 -16.56 15.63 1.29
N MET A 42 -17.43 14.86 0.64
CA MET A 42 -18.79 14.61 1.13
C MET A 42 -18.78 14.02 2.55
N ILE A 43 -17.90 13.06 2.83
CA ILE A 43 -17.76 12.47 4.18
C ILE A 43 -17.38 13.53 5.22
N ILE A 44 -16.41 14.39 4.91
CA ILE A 44 -15.96 15.47 5.80
C ILE A 44 -17.10 16.46 6.05
N VAL A 45 -17.75 16.93 4.99
CA VAL A 45 -18.88 17.88 5.06
C VAL A 45 -19.98 17.30 5.95
N ILE A 46 -20.43 16.06 5.69
CA ILE A 46 -21.49 15.43 6.50
C ILE A 46 -21.12 15.38 7.98
N HIS A 47 -19.89 14.98 8.32
CA HIS A 47 -19.47 14.88 9.72
C HIS A 47 -19.31 16.26 10.38
N VAL A 48 -18.76 17.24 9.68
CA VAL A 48 -18.55 18.59 10.23
C VAL A 48 -19.88 19.33 10.42
N TYR A 49 -20.83 19.19 9.49
CA TYR A 49 -22.11 19.90 9.56
C TYR A 49 -23.17 19.20 10.42
N ARG A 50 -23.20 17.86 10.45
CA ARG A 50 -24.24 17.12 11.16
C ARG A 50 -23.90 16.85 12.62
N GLU A 51 -22.62 16.74 12.95
CA GLU A 51 -22.16 16.34 14.29
C GLU A 51 -21.61 17.54 15.05
N ARG A 52 -22.28 17.93 16.15
CA ARG A 52 -21.76 19.01 17.02
C ARG A 52 -20.46 18.63 17.75
N LYS A 53 -20.22 17.33 17.94
CA LYS A 53 -19.01 16.80 18.60
C LYS A 53 -18.67 15.42 18.05
N LEU A 54 -17.49 15.30 17.44
CA LEU A 54 -17.01 14.04 16.87
C LEU A 54 -16.56 13.08 17.98
N ASN A 55 -17.08 11.86 17.98
CA ASN A 55 -16.53 10.77 18.78
C ASN A 55 -15.24 10.23 18.13
N ARG A 56 -14.46 9.44 18.88
CA ARG A 56 -13.15 8.91 18.46
C ARG A 56 -13.17 8.22 17.10
N MET A 57 -14.21 7.44 16.82
CA MET A 57 -14.37 6.75 15.53
C MET A 57 -14.63 7.73 14.38
N GLN A 58 -15.48 8.74 14.59
CA GLN A 58 -15.79 9.76 13.58
C GLN A 58 -14.56 10.62 13.27
N LEU A 59 -13.76 10.93 14.29
CA LEU A 59 -12.50 11.66 14.14
C LEU A 59 -11.50 10.88 13.27
N PHE A 60 -11.41 9.56 13.45
CA PHE A 60 -10.61 8.69 12.57
C PHE A 60 -11.12 8.69 11.12
N ILE A 61 -12.44 8.64 10.91
CA ILE A 61 -13.06 8.70 9.58
C ILE A 61 -12.73 10.02 8.87
N VAL A 62 -12.81 11.15 9.58
CA VAL A 62 -12.46 12.48 9.02
C VAL A 62 -10.97 12.57 8.67
N HIS A 63 -10.08 12.04 9.51
CA HIS A 63 -8.65 11.99 9.19
C HIS A 63 -8.34 11.12 7.97
N LEU A 64 -9.00 9.95 7.86
CA LEU A 64 -8.85 9.08 6.70
C LEU A 64 -9.32 9.78 5.41
N ALA A 65 -10.49 10.42 5.46
CA ALA A 65 -11.02 11.18 4.33
C ALA A 65 -10.09 12.34 3.92
N ALA A 66 -9.52 13.07 4.88
CA ALA A 66 -8.56 14.14 4.60
C ALA A 66 -7.25 13.60 3.97
N ALA A 67 -6.78 12.43 4.42
CA ALA A 67 -5.61 11.78 3.83
C ALA A 67 -5.86 11.33 2.39
N ASP A 68 -7.03 10.76 2.08
CA ASP A 68 -7.38 10.35 0.72
C ASP A 68 -7.50 11.54 -0.24
N ILE A 69 -8.07 12.67 0.22
CA ILE A 69 -8.08 13.93 -0.55
C ILE A 69 -6.64 14.39 -0.82
N PHE A 70 -5.77 14.34 0.19
CA PHE A 70 -4.37 14.71 0.02
C PHE A 70 -3.69 13.85 -1.05
N VAL A 71 -3.87 12.53 -1.01
CA VAL A 71 -3.34 11.61 -2.03
C VAL A 71 -3.92 11.93 -3.41
N GLY A 72 -5.23 12.18 -3.50
CA GLY A 72 -5.88 12.58 -4.75
C GLY A 72 -5.25 13.84 -5.34
N LEU A 73 -5.09 14.90 -4.56
CA LEU A 73 -4.61 16.19 -5.04
C LEU A 73 -3.10 16.27 -5.30
N PHE A 74 -2.30 15.60 -4.47
CA PHE A 74 -0.84 15.74 -4.52
C PHE A 74 -0.12 14.58 -5.22
N GLN A 75 -0.82 13.48 -5.49
CA GLN A 75 -0.25 12.34 -6.20
C GLN A 75 -1.04 11.98 -7.46
N VAL A 76 -2.36 11.80 -7.37
CA VAL A 76 -3.15 11.36 -8.54
C VAL A 76 -3.34 12.47 -9.56
N LEU A 77 -3.62 13.70 -9.10
CA LEU A 77 -3.85 14.84 -9.98
C LEU A 77 -2.60 15.24 -10.81
N PRO A 78 -1.40 15.38 -10.23
CA PRO A 78 -0.20 15.70 -11.02
C PRO A 78 0.12 14.61 -12.05
N GLN A 79 0.00 13.34 -11.66
CA GLN A 79 0.13 12.21 -12.59
C GLN A 79 -0.88 12.30 -13.75
N LEU A 80 -2.17 12.53 -13.44
CA LEU A 80 -3.21 12.67 -14.46
C LEU A 80 -2.95 13.85 -15.42
N ILE A 81 -2.49 14.99 -14.90
CA ILE A 81 -2.15 16.16 -15.73
C ILE A 81 -1.01 15.80 -16.68
N ASN A 82 0.04 15.13 -16.18
CA ASN A 82 1.17 14.70 -17.00
C ASN A 82 0.73 13.70 -18.09
N ASP A 83 -0.13 12.73 -17.76
CA ASP A 83 -0.60 11.71 -18.71
C ASP A 83 -1.49 12.27 -19.84
N ILE A 84 -2.24 13.34 -19.55
CA ILE A 84 -3.10 14.05 -20.51
C ILE A 84 -2.29 15.02 -21.37
N THR A 85 -1.46 15.85 -20.74
CA THR A 85 -0.85 17.01 -21.40
C THR A 85 0.50 16.68 -22.03
N ASP A 86 1.14 15.58 -21.62
CA ASP A 86 2.48 15.17 -22.02
C ASP A 86 3.53 16.30 -21.90
N ARG A 87 3.28 17.23 -20.97
CA ARG A 87 4.11 18.40 -20.71
C ARG A 87 4.06 18.76 -19.24
N PHE A 88 5.06 19.49 -18.76
CA PHE A 88 5.10 19.96 -17.39
C PHE A 88 5.14 21.49 -17.34
N ASP A 89 4.03 22.11 -16.97
CA ASP A 89 3.85 23.58 -16.97
C ASP A 89 4.41 24.27 -15.69
N GLY A 90 5.42 23.67 -15.05
CA GLY A 90 6.02 24.15 -13.80
C GLY A 90 7.44 24.68 -13.93
N ASN A 91 8.20 24.60 -12.83
CA ASN A 91 9.63 24.89 -12.80
C ASN A 91 10.42 23.69 -12.25
N ASN A 92 11.75 23.78 -12.23
CA ASN A 92 12.61 22.71 -11.73
C ASN A 92 12.35 22.33 -10.27
N PHE A 93 11.99 23.29 -9.41
CA PHE A 93 11.66 23.03 -8.02
C PHE A 93 10.36 22.22 -7.90
N LEU A 94 9.31 22.63 -8.63
CA LEU A 94 8.01 21.96 -8.64
C LEU A 94 8.11 20.56 -9.21
N CYS A 95 8.87 20.34 -10.30
CA CYS A 95 9.10 19.01 -10.88
C CYS A 95 9.68 18.07 -9.82
N LYS A 96 10.78 18.47 -9.18
CA LYS A 96 11.42 17.67 -8.12
C LYS A 96 10.51 17.42 -6.93
N LEU A 97 9.76 18.45 -6.50
CA LEU A 97 8.85 18.35 -5.36
C LEU A 97 7.69 17.39 -5.64
N VAL A 98 7.09 17.45 -6.84
CA VAL A 98 6.00 16.56 -7.25
C VAL A 98 6.49 15.12 -7.30
N SER A 99 7.59 14.84 -8.02
CA SER A 99 8.16 13.49 -8.09
C SER A 99 8.56 12.94 -6.71
N TYR A 100 9.07 13.81 -5.82
CA TYR A 100 9.39 13.44 -4.44
C TYR A 100 8.15 13.07 -3.63
N ILE A 101 7.07 13.86 -3.73
CA ILE A 101 5.83 13.61 -2.99
C ILE A 101 5.13 12.34 -3.49
N GLU A 102 5.08 12.14 -4.81
CA GLU A 102 4.46 10.95 -5.43
C GLU A 102 5.13 9.67 -4.94
N VAL A 103 6.47 9.60 -5.05
CA VAL A 103 7.23 8.42 -4.63
C VAL A 103 7.29 8.32 -3.10
N GLY A 104 7.42 9.45 -2.39
CA GLY A 104 7.41 9.49 -0.93
C GLY A 104 6.13 8.95 -0.32
N THR A 105 4.98 9.24 -0.92
CA THR A 105 3.67 8.74 -0.46
C THR A 105 3.52 7.25 -0.70
N MET A 106 4.04 6.75 -1.84
CA MET A 106 4.16 5.31 -2.11
C MET A 106 4.99 4.61 -1.03
N TYR A 107 6.19 5.12 -0.73
CA TYR A 107 7.03 4.56 0.33
C TYR A 107 6.36 4.63 1.70
N ASN A 108 5.72 5.74 2.04
CA ASN A 108 5.07 5.94 3.33
C ASN A 108 3.97 4.89 3.56
N SER A 109 3.14 4.64 2.55
CA SER A 109 2.08 3.62 2.60
C SER A 109 2.66 2.23 2.90
N THR A 110 3.75 1.86 2.21
CA THR A 110 4.42 0.57 2.38
C THR A 110 5.07 0.43 3.77
N TYR A 111 5.79 1.44 4.26
CA TYR A 111 6.44 1.34 5.57
C TYR A 111 5.45 1.45 6.74
N VAL A 112 4.37 2.21 6.61
CA VAL A 112 3.28 2.20 7.60
C VAL A 112 2.63 0.82 7.66
N LEU A 113 2.47 0.14 6.52
CA LEU A 113 1.97 -1.24 6.48
C LEU A 113 2.91 -2.21 7.21
N ILE A 114 4.22 -2.12 6.99
CA ILE A 114 5.23 -2.91 7.70
C ILE A 114 5.17 -2.64 9.20
N MET A 115 5.16 -1.37 9.62
CA MET A 115 5.10 -1.00 11.04
C MET A 115 3.81 -1.51 11.69
N THR A 116 2.69 -1.48 10.96
CA THR A 116 1.44 -2.07 11.42
C THR A 116 1.57 -3.59 11.59
N ALA A 117 2.20 -4.29 10.65
CA ALA A 117 2.43 -5.73 10.76
C ALA A 117 3.33 -6.08 11.96
N LEU A 118 4.38 -5.29 12.20
CA LEU A 118 5.28 -5.45 13.34
C LEU A 118 4.57 -5.18 14.67
N ASP A 119 3.73 -4.15 14.75
CA ASP A 119 2.88 -3.88 15.92
C ASP A 119 2.00 -5.10 16.23
N ARG A 120 1.33 -5.65 15.20
CA ARG A 120 0.49 -6.84 15.37
C ARG A 120 1.29 -8.07 15.77
N TYR A 121 2.48 -8.26 15.20
CA TYR A 121 3.37 -9.36 15.55
C TYR A 121 3.77 -9.30 17.01
N LEU A 122 4.26 -8.14 17.48
CA LEU A 122 4.66 -7.95 18.86
C LEU A 122 3.47 -8.12 19.83
N SER A 123 2.25 -7.72 19.43
CA SER A 123 1.05 -7.79 20.28
C SER A 123 0.52 -9.21 20.44
N ILE A 124 0.61 -10.01 19.38
CA ILE A 124 0.05 -11.36 19.38
C ILE A 124 1.08 -12.39 19.84
N CYS A 125 2.32 -12.27 19.39
CA CYS A 125 3.38 -13.25 19.65
C CYS A 125 4.12 -12.99 20.96
N HIS A 126 4.19 -11.73 21.43
CA HIS A 126 4.92 -11.35 22.66
C HIS A 126 4.02 -10.62 23.67
N PRO A 127 2.97 -11.28 24.21
CA PRO A 127 1.95 -10.63 25.04
C PRO A 127 2.46 -10.07 26.37
N LEU A 128 3.57 -10.59 26.91
CA LEU A 128 4.15 -10.09 28.18
C LEU A 128 4.88 -8.75 27.99
N MET A 129 5.54 -8.56 26.84
CA MET A 129 6.08 -7.26 26.44
C MET A 129 4.94 -6.28 26.09
N SER A 130 3.85 -6.80 25.52
CA SER A 130 2.65 -6.04 25.17
C SER A 130 1.94 -5.40 26.37
N GLN A 131 2.03 -5.97 27.57
CA GLN A 131 1.47 -5.38 28.78
C GLN A 131 2.08 -4.00 29.12
N THR A 132 3.29 -3.71 28.62
CA THR A 132 3.99 -2.42 28.78
C THR A 132 3.83 -1.48 27.58
N TRP A 133 2.90 -1.78 26.65
CA TRP A 133 2.71 -0.96 25.45
C TRP A 133 2.28 0.44 25.82
N THR A 134 3.09 1.41 25.42
CA THR A 134 2.75 2.82 25.55
C THR A 134 2.41 3.38 24.18
N SER A 135 1.48 4.35 24.13
CA SER A 135 1.16 5.10 22.91
C SER A 135 2.41 5.74 22.29
N LYS A 136 3.45 6.01 23.08
CA LYS A 136 4.75 6.53 22.64
C LYS A 136 5.45 5.60 21.64
N ARG A 137 5.40 4.27 21.84
CA ARG A 137 6.02 3.31 20.91
C ARG A 137 5.31 3.29 19.56
N VAL A 138 3.98 3.28 19.54
CA VAL A 138 3.20 3.32 18.29
C VAL A 138 3.50 4.61 17.52
N HIS A 139 3.54 5.76 18.21
CA HIS A 139 3.94 7.03 17.57
C HIS A 139 5.38 6.96 17.04
N ALA A 140 6.32 6.39 17.79
CA ALA A 140 7.68 6.21 17.32
C ALA A 140 7.76 5.33 16.05
N MET A 141 6.98 4.24 15.99
CA MET A 141 6.92 3.39 14.79
C MET A 141 6.38 4.14 13.57
N VAL A 142 5.34 4.97 13.75
CA VAL A 142 4.83 5.83 12.67
C VAL A 142 5.90 6.84 12.24
N VAL A 143 6.54 7.53 13.17
CA VAL A 143 7.62 8.49 12.85
C VAL A 143 8.76 7.80 12.09
N ILE A 144 9.16 6.59 12.49
CA ILE A 144 10.18 5.80 11.79
C ILE A 144 9.74 5.48 10.36
N ALA A 145 8.49 5.08 10.14
CA ALA A 145 7.98 4.83 8.78
C ALA A 145 8.06 6.08 7.90
N TRP A 146 7.67 7.25 8.44
CA TRP A 146 7.75 8.52 7.72
C TRP A 146 9.18 8.91 7.40
N LEU A 147 10.12 8.75 8.35
CA LEU A 147 11.53 9.03 8.13
C LEU A 147 12.13 8.10 7.06
N LEU A 148 11.86 6.80 7.14
CA LEU A 148 12.31 5.83 6.13
C LEU A 148 11.76 6.17 4.75
N ALA A 149 10.49 6.52 4.66
CA ALA A 149 9.88 6.93 3.39
C ALA A 149 10.52 8.21 2.83
N ALA A 150 10.72 9.22 3.67
CA ALA A 150 11.34 10.48 3.28
C ALA A 150 12.79 10.30 2.80
N ILE A 151 13.54 9.40 3.44
CA ILE A 151 14.92 9.06 3.07
C ILE A 151 14.94 8.30 1.74
N PHE A 152 14.12 7.25 1.59
CA PHE A 152 14.15 6.44 0.38
C PHE A 152 13.55 7.12 -0.85
N ALA A 153 12.73 8.14 -0.66
CA ALA A 153 12.27 9.03 -1.73
C ALA A 153 13.22 10.20 -2.04
N SER A 154 14.34 10.36 -1.32
CA SER A 154 15.27 11.46 -1.60
C SER A 154 15.97 11.40 -2.96
N PRO A 155 16.28 10.21 -3.56
CA PRO A 155 16.92 10.15 -4.87
C PRO A 155 16.17 10.91 -5.98
N GLN A 156 14.85 11.04 -5.85
CA GLN A 156 13.97 11.71 -6.81
C GLN A 156 14.35 13.19 -6.99
N LEU A 157 14.83 13.83 -5.92
CA LEU A 157 15.29 15.24 -5.96
C LEU A 157 16.57 15.43 -6.79
N LEU A 158 17.34 14.35 -6.99
CA LEU A 158 18.58 14.35 -7.76
C LEU A 158 18.36 13.84 -9.19
N ILE A 159 17.51 12.82 -9.34
CA ILE A 159 17.26 12.12 -10.62
C ILE A 159 16.36 12.95 -11.53
N PHE A 160 15.28 13.52 -11.02
CA PHE A 160 14.31 14.25 -11.85
C PHE A 160 14.71 15.70 -12.04
N SER A 161 14.52 16.23 -13.24
CA SER A 161 14.66 17.66 -13.51
C SER A 161 13.72 18.17 -14.58
N TYR A 162 13.52 19.48 -14.56
CA TYR A 162 12.81 20.19 -15.61
C TYR A 162 13.72 20.37 -16.82
N LYS A 163 13.42 19.67 -17.90
CA LYS A 163 14.22 19.65 -19.13
C LYS A 163 13.36 19.85 -20.37
N ARG A 164 13.97 20.35 -21.42
CA ARG A 164 13.35 20.47 -22.74
C ARG A 164 13.58 19.16 -23.49
N ARG A 165 12.51 18.51 -23.94
CA ARG A 165 12.56 17.29 -24.74
C ARG A 165 13.13 17.64 -26.12
N GLU A 166 14.10 16.85 -26.59
CA GLU A 166 14.81 17.14 -27.84
C GLU A 166 13.94 16.93 -29.09
N SER A 167 12.95 16.03 -29.03
CA SER A 167 12.11 15.65 -30.17
C SER A 167 11.11 16.73 -30.61
N ASP A 168 10.44 17.40 -29.68
CA ASP A 168 9.34 18.33 -29.93
C ASP A 168 9.58 19.72 -29.31
N GLY A 169 10.66 19.88 -28.52
CA GLY A 169 10.99 21.12 -27.84
C GLY A 169 10.06 21.45 -26.67
N VAL A 170 9.20 20.52 -26.22
CA VAL A 170 8.27 20.68 -25.10
C VAL A 170 9.03 20.51 -23.78
N TYR A 171 8.62 21.26 -22.76
CA TYR A 171 9.19 21.14 -21.43
C TYR A 171 8.51 20.02 -20.64
N ILE A 172 9.32 19.13 -20.08
CA ILE A 172 8.88 17.95 -19.33
C ILE A 172 9.58 17.87 -17.98
N CYS A 173 8.95 17.17 -17.04
CA CYS A 173 9.59 16.70 -15.82
C CYS A 173 10.03 15.26 -16.06
N GLY A 174 11.32 15.06 -16.32
CA GLY A 174 11.86 13.74 -16.66
C GLY A 174 13.10 13.41 -15.84
N ASP A 175 13.47 12.14 -15.84
CA ASP A 175 14.74 11.73 -15.25
C ASP A 175 15.93 12.25 -16.08
N ASN A 176 17.08 12.35 -15.42
CA ASN A 176 18.35 12.72 -16.04
C ASN A 176 19.18 11.48 -16.38
N PHE A 177 18.56 10.32 -16.63
CA PHE A 177 19.34 9.15 -17.00
C PHE A 177 19.98 9.37 -18.36
N ASN A 178 21.28 9.10 -18.41
CA ASN A 178 21.99 9.19 -19.68
C ASN A 178 21.72 7.91 -20.47
N SER A 179 21.21 8.05 -21.70
CA SER A 179 20.93 6.93 -22.60
C SER A 179 22.16 6.06 -22.87
N SER A 180 23.38 6.60 -22.74
CA SER A 180 24.62 5.83 -22.84
C SER A 180 24.89 4.92 -21.63
N ASN A 181 24.19 5.14 -20.51
CA ASN A 181 24.40 4.49 -19.22
C ASN A 181 23.11 3.82 -18.74
N MET A 182 22.66 2.77 -19.44
CA MET A 182 21.46 1.99 -19.11
C MET A 182 21.42 1.47 -17.67
N TRP A 183 22.59 1.29 -17.04
CA TRP A 183 22.71 0.85 -15.63
C TRP A 183 22.04 1.82 -14.65
N GLN A 184 21.90 3.12 -14.97
CA GLN A 184 21.29 4.10 -14.07
C GLN A 184 19.79 3.82 -13.88
N MET A 185 19.06 3.65 -14.98
CA MET A 185 17.63 3.28 -14.96
C MET A 185 17.42 1.91 -14.32
N GLN A 186 18.26 0.92 -14.66
CA GLN A 186 18.20 -0.43 -14.07
C GLN A 186 18.42 -0.40 -12.55
N THR A 187 19.40 0.37 -12.09
CA THR A 187 19.68 0.52 -10.66
C THR A 187 18.53 1.20 -9.95
N TYR A 188 17.97 2.26 -10.54
CA TYR A 188 16.83 2.98 -9.97
C TYR A 188 15.59 2.10 -9.83
N ILE A 189 15.19 1.41 -10.91
CA ILE A 189 14.00 0.55 -10.91
C ILE A 189 14.20 -0.64 -9.96
N THR A 190 15.39 -1.27 -9.99
CA THR A 190 15.72 -2.37 -9.07
C THR A 190 15.70 -1.92 -7.61
N TRP A 191 16.22 -0.73 -7.32
CA TRP A 191 16.19 -0.16 -5.98
C TRP A 191 14.75 0.03 -5.47
N ILE A 192 13.88 0.63 -6.30
CA ILE A 192 12.47 0.82 -5.94
C ILE A 192 11.78 -0.54 -5.76
N PHE A 193 12.00 -1.49 -6.67
CA PHE A 193 11.47 -2.84 -6.56
C PHE A 193 11.86 -3.51 -5.22
N LEU A 194 13.14 -3.44 -4.87
CA LEU A 194 13.64 -4.04 -3.63
C LEU A 194 13.03 -3.37 -2.40
N SER A 195 13.03 -2.04 -2.37
CA SER A 195 12.63 -1.26 -1.19
C SER A 195 11.13 -1.15 -0.99
N VAL A 196 10.33 -1.13 -2.07
CA VAL A 196 8.86 -1.00 -2.04
C VAL A 196 8.14 -2.32 -2.15
N TYR A 197 8.72 -3.35 -2.79
CA TYR A 197 8.05 -4.64 -2.99
C TYR A 197 8.74 -5.81 -2.31
N ALA A 198 9.99 -6.13 -2.70
CA ALA A 198 10.61 -7.38 -2.29
C ALA A 198 10.88 -7.46 -0.77
N VAL A 199 11.55 -6.45 -0.21
CA VAL A 199 11.85 -6.39 1.24
C VAL A 199 10.55 -6.29 2.07
N PRO A 200 9.60 -5.39 1.75
CA PRO A 200 8.31 -5.34 2.41
C PRO A 200 7.56 -6.68 2.37
N PHE A 201 7.50 -7.34 1.21
CA PHE A 201 6.84 -8.64 1.05
C PHE A 201 7.44 -9.71 1.96
N ILE A 202 8.77 -9.80 2.03
CA ILE A 202 9.47 -10.75 2.90
C ILE A 202 9.14 -10.47 4.36
N ILE A 203 9.23 -9.21 4.81
CA ILE A 203 8.94 -8.82 6.20
C ILE A 203 7.50 -9.15 6.56
N LEU A 204 6.53 -8.79 5.70
CA LEU A 204 5.12 -9.07 5.91
C LEU A 204 4.86 -10.58 6.00
N THR A 205 5.44 -11.36 5.07
CA THR A 205 5.30 -12.81 5.05
C THR A 205 5.84 -13.46 6.32
N VAL A 206 7.04 -13.07 6.77
CA VAL A 206 7.65 -13.59 8.01
C VAL A 206 6.82 -13.22 9.23
N CYS A 207 6.45 -11.95 9.39
CA CYS A 207 5.67 -11.46 10.52
C CYS A 207 4.32 -12.19 10.61
N TYR A 208 3.61 -12.28 9.49
CA TYR A 208 2.29 -12.90 9.46
C TYR A 208 2.34 -14.42 9.57
N SER A 209 3.36 -15.09 9.03
CA SER A 209 3.56 -16.53 9.25
C SER A 209 3.68 -16.84 10.73
N LYS A 210 4.49 -16.07 11.48
CA LYS A 210 4.65 -16.26 12.93
C LYS A 210 3.35 -15.96 13.69
N ILE A 211 2.60 -14.94 13.29
CA ILE A 211 1.27 -14.65 13.86
C ILE A 211 0.34 -15.85 13.64
N CYS A 212 0.24 -16.36 12.42
CA CYS A 212 -0.59 -17.51 12.08
C CYS A 212 -0.25 -18.75 12.92
N THR A 213 1.04 -19.06 13.10
CA THR A 213 1.48 -20.17 13.94
C THR A 213 1.02 -20.01 15.40
N VAL A 214 1.24 -18.84 16.00
CA VAL A 214 0.84 -18.58 17.39
C VAL A 214 -0.68 -18.64 17.55
N VAL A 215 -1.42 -18.09 16.60
CA VAL A 215 -2.89 -18.12 16.63
C VAL A 215 -3.40 -19.55 16.50
N TRP A 216 -2.86 -20.34 15.57
CA TRP A 216 -3.26 -21.73 15.37
C TRP A 216 -3.03 -22.60 16.61
N ILE A 217 -1.85 -22.50 17.23
CA ILE A 217 -1.55 -23.18 18.51
C ILE A 217 -2.57 -22.77 19.58
N SER A 218 -2.89 -21.48 19.68
CA SER A 218 -3.83 -20.98 20.69
C SER A 218 -5.29 -21.42 20.47
N VAL A 219 -5.69 -21.65 19.21
CA VAL A 219 -7.01 -22.18 18.85
C VAL A 219 -7.08 -23.67 19.18
N ASN A 220 -6.08 -24.46 18.76
CA ASN A 220 -6.06 -25.90 19.00
C ASN A 220 -6.03 -26.24 20.49
N ALA A 221 -5.23 -25.51 21.29
CA ALA A 221 -5.18 -25.70 22.73
C ALA A 221 -6.54 -25.51 23.42
N LYS A 222 -7.39 -24.63 22.87
CA LYS A 222 -8.75 -24.40 23.38
C LYS A 222 -9.72 -25.52 23.05
N GLU A 223 -9.64 -26.09 21.86
CA GLU A 223 -10.47 -27.23 21.48
C GLU A 223 -10.18 -28.41 22.41
N THR A 224 -8.91 -28.67 22.70
CA THR A 224 -8.51 -29.74 23.64
C THR A 224 -9.05 -29.49 25.06
N HIS A 225 -8.95 -28.27 25.58
CA HIS A 225 -9.49 -27.92 26.90
C HIS A 225 -11.03 -27.96 26.95
N THR A 226 -11.70 -27.56 25.87
CA THR A 226 -13.17 -27.57 25.77
C THR A 226 -13.69 -29.00 25.77
N SER A 227 -13.08 -29.89 25.01
CA SER A 227 -13.43 -31.31 24.95
C SER A 227 -13.19 -32.03 26.29
N LYS A 228 -12.06 -31.76 26.97
CA LYS A 228 -11.77 -32.32 28.30
C LYS A 228 -12.73 -31.80 29.37
N CYS A 229 -13.04 -30.50 29.37
CA CYS A 229 -13.95 -29.89 30.35
C CYS A 229 -15.41 -30.34 30.15
N LYS A 230 -15.87 -30.49 28.90
CA LYS A 230 -17.21 -31.02 28.59
C LYS A 230 -17.37 -32.47 29.06
N ARG A 231 -16.33 -33.30 28.88
CA ARG A 231 -16.30 -34.68 29.40
C ARG A 231 -16.33 -34.74 30.93
N LYS A 232 -15.61 -33.84 31.61
CA LYS A 232 -15.62 -33.76 33.09
C LYS A 232 -16.98 -33.29 33.64
N HIS A 233 -17.65 -32.35 32.98
CA HIS A 233 -18.96 -31.86 33.39
C HIS A 233 -20.08 -32.90 33.16
N LEU A 234 -19.99 -33.69 32.08
CA LEU A 234 -20.90 -34.84 31.86
C LEU A 234 -20.76 -35.91 32.96
N LEU A 235 -19.55 -36.11 33.49
CA LEU A 235 -19.29 -37.02 34.60
C LEU A 235 -19.68 -36.44 35.98
N GLN A 236 -19.79 -35.11 36.11
CA GLN A 236 -19.98 -34.44 37.40
C GLN A 236 -21.43 -33.99 37.67
N ASN A 237 -22.34 -34.14 36.70
CA ASN A 237 -23.79 -33.92 36.87
C ASN A 237 -24.47 -34.89 37.88
N GLY A 238 -23.71 -35.75 38.57
CA GLY A 238 -24.18 -36.59 39.67
C GLY A 238 -24.06 -35.99 41.08
N ALA A 239 -23.44 -34.82 41.27
CA ALA A 239 -23.31 -34.24 42.61
C ALA A 239 -23.48 -32.70 42.60
N GLY A 240 -24.51 -32.24 43.30
CA GLY A 240 -24.90 -30.84 43.38
C GLY A 240 -23.93 -29.92 44.13
N SER A 241 -24.18 -28.62 43.96
CA SER A 241 -23.56 -27.46 44.61
C SER A 241 -22.25 -26.93 44.02
N GLN A 242 -22.34 -25.83 43.24
CA GLN A 242 -21.36 -24.72 43.22
C GLN A 242 -21.81 -23.55 42.30
N SER A 243 -22.42 -22.52 42.88
CA SER A 243 -22.94 -21.33 42.16
C SER A 243 -21.89 -20.22 41.93
N SER A 244 -20.84 -20.14 42.76
CA SER A 244 -19.86 -19.03 42.69
C SER A 244 -18.61 -19.34 41.86
N ARG A 245 -18.10 -20.59 41.89
CA ARG A 245 -16.91 -21.00 41.11
C ARG A 245 -17.19 -21.05 39.61
N THR A 246 -18.42 -21.38 39.24
CA THR A 246 -18.90 -21.48 37.86
C THR A 246 -18.89 -20.13 37.15
N LYS A 247 -19.23 -19.03 37.86
CA LYS A 247 -19.21 -17.66 37.29
C LYS A 247 -17.79 -17.17 36.96
N ALA A 248 -16.81 -17.42 37.83
CA ALA A 248 -15.41 -17.04 37.57
C ALA A 248 -14.81 -17.81 36.38
N VAL A 249 -15.10 -19.11 36.29
CA VAL A 249 -14.69 -19.94 35.14
C VAL A 249 -15.37 -19.48 33.85
N LEU A 250 -16.65 -19.11 33.90
CA LEU A 250 -17.37 -18.52 32.75
C LEU A 250 -16.78 -17.19 32.30
N HIS A 251 -16.40 -16.31 33.23
CA HIS A 251 -15.78 -15.02 32.93
C HIS A 251 -14.39 -15.16 32.29
N LEU A 252 -13.53 -16.04 32.82
CA LEU A 252 -12.24 -16.34 32.18
C LEU A 252 -12.44 -16.96 30.78
N ARG A 253 -13.46 -17.79 30.60
CA ARG A 253 -13.81 -18.44 29.33
C ARG A 253 -14.32 -17.44 28.29
N ALA A 254 -15.17 -16.51 28.70
CA ALA A 254 -15.66 -15.42 27.85
C ALA A 254 -14.52 -14.46 27.44
N HIS A 255 -13.66 -14.08 28.39
CA HIS A 255 -12.48 -13.25 28.11
C HIS A 255 -11.51 -13.94 27.14
N SER A 256 -11.19 -15.21 27.40
CA SER A 256 -10.36 -16.02 26.52
C SER A 256 -10.97 -16.12 25.12
N ASN A 257 -12.27 -16.40 24.99
CA ASN A 257 -12.97 -16.50 23.70
C ASN A 257 -12.95 -15.19 22.91
N LYS A 258 -13.13 -14.06 23.59
CA LYS A 258 -13.03 -12.73 22.97
C LYS A 258 -11.61 -12.43 22.46
N LEU A 259 -10.58 -12.88 23.20
CA LEU A 259 -9.18 -12.74 22.80
C LEU A 259 -8.85 -13.56 21.55
N THR A 260 -9.35 -14.80 21.44
CA THR A 260 -9.13 -15.67 20.26
C THR A 260 -9.87 -15.17 19.02
N GLN A 261 -11.10 -14.66 19.17
CA GLN A 261 -11.83 -14.06 18.05
C GLN A 261 -11.12 -12.82 17.50
N SER A 262 -10.57 -11.99 18.38
CA SER A 262 -9.77 -10.82 17.98
C SER A 262 -8.52 -11.25 17.20
N LYS A 263 -7.85 -12.33 17.62
CA LYS A 263 -6.70 -12.91 16.92
C LYS A 263 -7.05 -13.51 15.55
N ILE A 264 -8.17 -14.21 15.41
CA ILE A 264 -8.63 -14.78 14.14
C ILE A 264 -9.00 -13.67 13.14
N LYS A 265 -9.64 -12.59 13.60
CA LYS A 265 -9.90 -11.40 12.77
C LYS A 265 -8.60 -10.82 12.23
N THR A 266 -7.57 -10.73 13.06
CA THR A 266 -6.24 -10.31 12.61
C THR A 266 -5.72 -11.26 11.52
N VAL A 267 -5.75 -12.58 11.71
CA VAL A 267 -5.28 -13.53 10.66
C VAL A 267 -6.01 -13.35 9.32
N LYS A 268 -7.33 -13.16 9.34
CA LYS A 268 -8.11 -12.91 8.11
C LYS A 268 -7.71 -11.59 7.45
N LEU A 269 -7.57 -10.53 8.24
CA LEU A 269 -7.11 -9.22 7.77
C LEU A 269 -5.70 -9.32 7.17
N THR A 270 -4.79 -10.09 7.79
CA THR A 270 -3.41 -10.20 7.33
C THR A 270 -3.27 -10.98 6.03
N LEU A 271 -4.06 -12.04 5.84
CA LEU A 271 -4.13 -12.74 4.54
C LEU A 271 -4.63 -11.81 3.44
N ALA A 272 -5.67 -11.03 3.72
CA ALA A 272 -6.18 -10.04 2.77
C ALA A 272 -5.12 -8.98 2.42
N VAL A 273 -4.39 -8.47 3.41
CA VAL A 273 -3.31 -7.49 3.21
C VAL A 273 -2.20 -8.04 2.32
N VAL A 274 -1.69 -9.25 2.58
CA VAL A 274 -0.61 -9.85 1.77
C VAL A 274 -1.08 -10.11 0.33
N ILE A 275 -2.28 -10.66 0.15
CA ILE A 275 -2.85 -10.91 -1.18
C ILE A 275 -3.03 -9.60 -1.93
N CYS A 276 -3.61 -8.58 -1.30
CA CYS A 276 -3.80 -7.27 -1.89
C CYS A 276 -2.46 -6.64 -2.29
N PHE A 277 -1.45 -6.74 -1.43
CA PHE A 277 -0.11 -6.24 -1.73
C PHE A 277 0.50 -6.90 -2.97
N ILE A 278 0.42 -8.24 -3.09
CA ILE A 278 0.89 -8.97 -4.28
C ILE A 278 0.11 -8.52 -5.52
N VAL A 279 -1.21 -8.57 -5.46
CA VAL A 279 -2.08 -8.30 -6.63
C VAL A 279 -1.93 -6.86 -7.12
N CYS A 280 -1.75 -5.89 -6.21
CA CYS A 280 -1.64 -4.48 -6.59
C CYS A 280 -0.23 -4.10 -7.07
N TRP A 281 0.82 -4.62 -6.43
CA TRP A 281 2.20 -4.21 -6.74
C TRP A 281 2.90 -5.08 -7.78
N ALA A 282 2.57 -6.37 -7.86
CA ALA A 282 3.28 -7.28 -8.76
C ALA A 282 3.16 -6.87 -10.24
N PRO A 283 1.97 -6.52 -10.79
CA PRO A 283 1.87 -6.13 -12.20
C PRO A 283 2.75 -4.92 -12.53
N PHE A 284 2.69 -3.88 -11.70
CA PHE A 284 3.51 -2.67 -11.86
C PHE A 284 5.01 -2.99 -11.83
N PHE A 285 5.48 -3.74 -10.84
CA PHE A 285 6.90 -4.03 -10.76
C PHE A 285 7.40 -5.02 -11.83
N ILE A 286 6.55 -5.95 -12.27
CA ILE A 286 6.87 -6.83 -13.40
C ILE A 286 7.03 -6.00 -14.66
N THR A 287 6.12 -5.06 -14.95
CA THR A 287 6.23 -4.20 -16.13
C THR A 287 7.43 -3.27 -16.05
N GLN A 288 7.72 -2.68 -14.89
CA GLN A 288 8.89 -1.82 -14.70
C GLN A 288 10.21 -2.59 -14.86
N MET A 289 10.31 -3.80 -14.28
CA MET A 289 11.51 -4.62 -14.43
C MET A 289 11.68 -5.13 -15.86
N TRP A 290 10.58 -5.48 -16.54
CA TRP A 290 10.62 -5.85 -17.95
C TRP A 290 11.09 -4.66 -18.80
N ALA A 291 10.57 -3.45 -18.58
CA ALA A 291 10.99 -2.24 -19.27
C ALA A 291 12.46 -1.85 -19.00
N ALA A 292 12.97 -2.11 -17.80
CA ALA A 292 14.35 -1.77 -17.44
C ALA A 292 15.41 -2.71 -18.05
N TYR A 293 15.05 -3.98 -18.26
CA TYR A 293 16.00 -5.03 -18.63
C TYR A 293 15.81 -5.59 -20.04
N ASP A 294 14.64 -5.42 -20.67
CA ASP A 294 14.40 -5.85 -22.04
C ASP A 294 14.69 -4.72 -23.04
N ILE A 295 15.68 -4.95 -23.91
CA ILE A 295 16.08 -4.03 -24.99
C ILE A 295 14.96 -3.83 -26.02
N ASN A 296 14.03 -4.78 -26.14
CA ASN A 296 12.90 -4.68 -27.07
C ASN A 296 11.61 -4.20 -26.39
N SER A 297 11.68 -3.69 -25.16
CA SER A 297 10.50 -3.13 -24.49
C SER A 297 9.99 -1.90 -25.26
N PRO A 298 8.68 -1.77 -25.53
CA PRO A 298 8.12 -0.65 -26.28
C PRO A 298 8.15 0.69 -25.52
N TYR A 299 8.71 0.73 -24.30
CA TYR A 299 8.91 1.95 -23.53
C TYR A 299 10.29 2.53 -23.88
N ASP A 300 10.36 3.24 -25.00
CA ASP A 300 11.53 4.07 -25.31
C ASP A 300 11.66 5.16 -24.25
N THR A 301 12.81 5.18 -23.59
CA THR A 301 13.25 6.25 -22.70
C THR A 301 13.44 7.52 -23.52
N SER A 302 12.38 8.33 -23.60
CA SER A 302 12.39 9.68 -24.18
C SER A 302 12.68 10.74 -23.12
#